data_AF-A0A317WGW5-F1
#
_entry.id   AF-A0A317WGW5-F1
#
_cell.length_a   1.000
_cell.length_b   1.000
_cell.length_c   1.000
_cell.angle_alpha   90.00
_cell.angle_beta   90.00
_cell.angle_gamma   90.00
#
_symmetry.space_group_name_H-M   'P 1'
#
loop_
_entity.id
_entity.type
_entity.pdbx_description
1 polymer ?
#
loop_
_entity_poly.entity_id
_entity_poly.type
_entity_poly.pdbx_seq_one_letter_code
_entity_poly.pdbx_strand_id
1 'polypeptide(L)'
;MQATFADNPSTTETLPRQRKPSPLPPGAIAEEPATPEKIFFDDGAPILVSYEEIPEWYQDNEFIRHGYRPVSNSTHACFASWLYLHNETVNIYSHLVPAVFFLAAEGMFHQYLQVRYPEATLSDHAIFAFFLLTAVICLGLSTTYHTLMNHSLQVSELWLRLDFVGIIVLTLGDFVSGIYMVFYCEPLLRRIYWGMIISLSCITIMILVNPKFQGPCWRTFRVGTFVGTGLSGFAPLIHGTASMALPK
;
A
#
# COMPACT_ATOMS: atom_id res chain seq x y z
N MET A 1 -51.11 -1.34 -50.12
CA MET A 1 -50.64 -1.68 -48.77
C MET A 1 -49.92 -0.45 -48.25
N GLN A 2 -50.49 0.18 -47.23
CA GLN A 2 -50.22 1.57 -46.84
C GLN A 2 -48.78 1.78 -46.33
N ALA A 3 -48.16 2.83 -46.85
CA ALA A 3 -47.02 3.50 -46.23
C ALA A 3 -47.58 4.57 -45.28
N THR A 4 -47.10 4.57 -44.04
CA THR A 4 -47.29 5.68 -43.10
C THR A 4 -45.92 6.08 -42.58
N PHE A 5 -45.36 7.12 -43.19
CA PHE A 5 -44.35 7.97 -42.58
C PHE A 5 -45.08 8.90 -41.61
N ALA A 6 -44.69 8.87 -40.34
CA ALA A 6 -45.04 9.89 -39.36
C ALA A 6 -43.74 10.55 -38.90
N ASP A 7 -43.57 11.80 -39.33
CA ASP A 7 -42.61 12.75 -38.79
C ASP A 7 -42.84 12.94 -37.30
N ASN A 8 -41.77 12.90 -36.49
CA ASN A 8 -41.81 13.37 -35.12
C ASN A 8 -40.73 14.44 -34.92
N PRO A 9 -41.08 15.68 -34.56
CA PRO A 9 -40.15 16.80 -34.49
C PRO A 9 -39.33 16.83 -33.20
N SER A 10 -38.14 17.44 -33.33
CA SER A 10 -37.13 17.80 -32.33
C SER A 10 -37.53 17.77 -30.85
N THR A 11 -36.84 16.95 -30.06
CA THR A 11 -36.60 17.21 -28.63
C THR A 11 -35.16 17.69 -28.46
N THR A 12 -35.00 19.00 -28.40
CA THR A 12 -33.79 19.65 -27.91
C THR A 12 -33.57 19.21 -26.46
N GLU A 13 -32.55 18.40 -26.19
CA GLU A 13 -32.09 18.15 -24.82
C GLU A 13 -31.72 19.49 -24.18
N THR A 14 -32.57 19.92 -23.25
CA THR A 14 -32.34 21.10 -22.42
C THR A 14 -31.48 20.64 -21.23
N LEU A 15 -30.22 21.09 -21.21
CA LEU A 15 -29.34 20.97 -20.06
C LEU A 15 -30.06 21.46 -18.77
N PRO A 16 -30.01 20.72 -17.66
CA PRO A 16 -30.63 21.18 -16.42
C PRO A 16 -29.95 22.47 -15.95
N ARG A 17 -30.75 23.54 -15.91
CA ARG A 17 -30.40 24.85 -15.39
C ARG A 17 -29.95 24.71 -13.93
N GLN A 18 -28.67 24.97 -13.64
CA GLN A 18 -28.19 25.10 -12.27
C GLN A 18 -29.04 26.13 -11.52
N ARG A 19 -29.82 25.68 -10.53
CA ARG A 19 -30.44 26.58 -9.57
C ARG A 19 -29.33 27.17 -8.71
N LYS A 20 -29.20 28.50 -8.71
CA LYS A 20 -28.47 29.21 -7.65
C LYS A 20 -29.11 28.83 -6.30
N PRO A 21 -28.33 28.53 -5.26
CA PRO A 21 -28.87 28.31 -3.92
C PRO A 21 -29.65 29.55 -3.48
N SER A 22 -30.86 29.35 -2.96
CA SER A 22 -31.63 30.43 -2.32
C SER A 22 -30.85 30.95 -1.10
N PRO A 23 -30.95 32.24 -0.77
CA PRO A 23 -30.35 32.78 0.45
C PRO A 23 -30.91 32.04 1.67
N LEU A 24 -30.02 31.66 2.59
CA LEU A 24 -30.39 31.05 3.87
C LEU A 24 -31.35 31.98 4.65
N PRO A 25 -32.36 31.44 5.34
CA PRO A 25 -33.24 32.24 6.19
C PRO A 25 -32.42 32.94 7.30
N PRO A 26 -32.79 34.17 7.70
CA PRO A 26 -32.10 34.87 8.78
C PRO A 26 -32.24 34.06 10.07
N GLY A 27 -31.15 33.47 10.56
CA GLY A 27 -31.13 32.64 11.77
C GLY A 27 -30.53 31.23 11.60
N ALA A 28 -30.15 30.83 10.38
CA ALA A 28 -29.33 29.64 10.21
C ALA A 28 -27.89 29.93 10.67
N ILE A 29 -27.53 29.43 11.85
CA ILE A 29 -26.14 29.34 12.29
C ILE A 29 -25.44 28.46 11.26
N ALA A 30 -24.50 29.02 10.50
CA ALA A 30 -23.57 28.22 9.73
C ALA A 30 -22.84 27.32 10.73
N GLU A 31 -23.00 26.00 10.62
CA GLU A 31 -22.15 25.08 11.36
C GLU A 31 -20.71 25.42 11.03
N GLU A 32 -20.02 25.92 12.05
CA GLU A 32 -18.59 26.17 12.03
C GLU A 32 -17.90 24.83 11.74
N PRO A 33 -16.89 24.77 10.84
CA PRO A 33 -16.18 23.53 10.60
C PRO A 33 -15.64 23.00 11.92
N ALA A 34 -15.99 21.76 12.25
CA ALA A 34 -15.65 21.11 13.50
C ALA A 34 -14.18 21.37 13.85
N THR A 35 -13.99 22.01 15.01
CA THR A 35 -12.68 22.22 15.60
C THR A 35 -11.99 20.87 15.79
N PRO A 36 -10.65 20.79 15.65
CA PRO A 36 -9.94 19.53 15.79
C PRO A 36 -10.13 19.02 17.22
N GLU A 37 -10.92 17.96 17.34
CA GLU A 37 -11.28 17.36 18.61
C GLU A 37 -10.01 16.94 19.34
N LYS A 38 -9.88 17.39 20.58
CA LYS A 38 -8.73 17.13 21.46
C LYS A 38 -8.54 15.63 21.57
N ILE A 39 -7.29 15.19 21.71
CA ILE A 39 -6.99 13.81 22.12
C ILE A 39 -7.79 13.54 23.40
N PHE A 40 -8.78 12.68 23.30
CA PHE A 40 -9.63 12.34 24.42
C PHE A 40 -8.84 11.45 25.36
N PHE A 41 -8.33 12.05 26.42
CA PHE A 41 -7.84 11.35 27.59
C PHE A 41 -8.91 11.49 28.68
N ASP A 42 -9.43 10.36 29.16
CA ASP A 42 -10.26 10.34 30.37
C ASP A 42 -9.35 9.97 31.54
N ASP A 43 -9.30 10.81 32.58
CA ASP A 43 -8.43 10.63 33.75
C ASP A 43 -6.95 10.27 33.44
N GLY A 44 -6.41 10.77 32.31
CA GLY A 44 -5.04 10.54 31.87
C GLY A 44 -4.81 9.22 31.12
N ALA A 45 -5.84 8.40 30.92
CA ALA A 45 -5.79 7.21 30.08
C ALA A 45 -6.30 7.49 28.66
N PRO A 46 -5.69 6.91 27.62
CA PRO A 46 -6.16 7.08 26.24
C PRO A 46 -7.55 6.45 26.06
N ILE A 47 -8.51 7.21 25.53
CA ILE A 47 -9.84 6.68 25.23
C ILE A 47 -9.76 5.78 24.00
N LEU A 48 -10.16 4.52 24.17
CA LEU A 48 -10.35 3.56 23.10
C LEU A 48 -11.84 3.22 22.99
N VAL A 49 -12.29 2.99 21.75
CA VAL A 49 -13.70 2.79 21.43
C VAL A 49 -13.96 1.37 20.91
N SER A 50 -15.24 0.98 20.87
CA SER A 50 -15.72 -0.25 20.28
C SER A 50 -15.81 -0.18 18.74
N TYR A 51 -15.95 -1.34 18.11
CA TYR A 51 -16.12 -1.46 16.66
C TYR A 51 -17.35 -0.68 16.15
N GLU A 52 -18.43 -0.68 16.92
CA GLU A 52 -19.68 -0.02 16.56
C GLU A 52 -19.60 1.52 16.67
N GLU A 53 -18.62 2.04 17.41
CA GLU A 53 -18.41 3.48 17.64
C GLU A 53 -17.48 4.12 16.59
N ILE A 54 -16.66 3.34 15.88
CA ILE A 54 -15.85 3.85 14.77
C ILE A 54 -16.67 4.00 13.48
N PRO A 55 -16.30 4.95 12.60
CA PRO A 55 -17.01 5.12 11.33
C PRO A 55 -16.82 3.94 10.38
N GLU A 56 -17.79 3.71 9.49
CA GLU A 56 -17.82 2.56 8.57
C GLU A 56 -16.53 2.38 7.75
N TRP A 57 -15.86 3.45 7.35
CA TRP A 57 -14.61 3.37 6.58
C TRP A 57 -13.43 2.80 7.38
N TYR A 58 -13.51 2.83 8.71
CA TYR A 58 -12.50 2.30 9.63
C TYR A 58 -12.87 0.88 10.14
N GLN A 59 -14.08 0.42 9.87
CA GLN A 59 -14.59 -0.90 10.25
C GLN A 59 -14.08 -2.02 9.33
N ASP A 60 -12.80 -2.40 9.44
CA ASP A 60 -12.22 -3.45 8.57
C ASP A 60 -12.55 -4.89 9.02
N ASN A 61 -12.60 -5.16 10.32
CA ASN A 61 -12.75 -6.51 10.87
C ASN A 61 -13.72 -6.54 12.06
N GLU A 62 -14.95 -7.02 11.82
CA GLU A 62 -16.02 -7.14 12.83
C GLU A 62 -15.69 -8.06 14.00
N PHE A 63 -14.68 -8.93 13.88
CA PHE A 63 -14.29 -9.83 14.97
C PHE A 63 -13.44 -9.13 16.04
N ILE A 64 -12.85 -7.98 15.73
CA ILE A 64 -12.18 -7.12 16.70
C ILE A 64 -13.23 -6.19 17.28
N ARG A 65 -13.64 -6.40 18.54
CA ARG A 65 -14.79 -5.69 19.13
C ARG A 65 -14.44 -4.39 19.84
N HIS A 66 -13.20 -4.26 20.33
CA HIS A 66 -12.76 -3.13 21.16
C HIS A 66 -11.28 -2.80 20.92
N GLY A 67 -10.85 -1.66 21.47
CA GLY A 67 -9.45 -1.23 21.44
C GLY A 67 -9.10 -0.33 20.26
N TYR A 68 -10.11 0.20 19.57
CA TYR A 68 -9.92 1.12 18.45
C TYR A 68 -9.55 2.51 18.95
N ARG A 69 -8.64 3.17 18.24
CA ARG A 69 -8.36 4.58 18.46
C ARG A 69 -9.50 5.40 17.84
N PRO A 70 -10.00 6.47 18.48
CA PRO A 70 -10.95 7.36 17.84
C PRO A 70 -10.31 8.09 16.64
N VAL A 71 -11.16 8.63 15.77
CA VAL A 71 -10.70 9.47 14.64
C VAL A 71 -10.01 10.71 15.22
N SER A 72 -8.74 10.90 14.90
CA SER A 72 -7.92 11.90 15.58
C SER A 72 -7.78 13.22 14.83
N ASN A 73 -7.93 13.21 13.50
CA ASN A 73 -7.57 14.32 12.60
C ASN A 73 -6.20 14.95 12.93
N SER A 74 -5.28 14.19 13.52
CA SER A 74 -4.04 14.69 14.09
C SER A 74 -2.92 13.65 13.97
N THR A 75 -1.94 13.94 13.12
CA THR A 75 -0.72 13.16 12.97
C THR A 75 0.00 13.00 14.30
N HIS A 76 0.06 14.05 15.11
CA HIS A 76 0.67 13.98 16.44
C HIS A 76 -0.03 12.94 17.33
N ALA A 77 -1.37 12.94 17.34
CA ALA A 77 -2.13 11.95 18.11
C ALA A 77 -1.91 10.52 17.60
N CYS A 78 -1.80 10.33 16.27
CA CYS A 78 -1.45 9.04 15.67
C CYS A 78 -0.08 8.53 16.15
N PHE A 79 0.95 9.38 16.17
CA PHE A 79 2.27 8.97 16.66
C PHE A 79 2.32 8.81 18.19
N ALA A 80 1.59 9.65 18.94
CA ALA A 80 1.46 9.49 20.39
C ALA A 80 0.85 8.12 20.78
N SER A 81 0.07 7.50 19.88
CA SER A 81 -0.50 6.17 20.13
C SER A 81 0.51 5.04 20.24
N TRP A 82 1.76 5.23 19.79
CA TRP A 82 2.83 4.26 20.01
C TRP A 82 3.11 4.01 21.49
N LEU A 83 2.70 4.92 22.38
CA LEU A 83 2.97 4.87 23.81
C LEU A 83 1.90 4.12 24.61
N TYR A 84 0.85 3.58 23.97
CA TYR A 84 -0.19 2.81 24.63
C TYR A 84 -0.68 1.64 23.78
N LEU A 85 -1.35 0.67 24.40
CA LEU A 85 -1.87 -0.51 23.71
C LEU A 85 -3.21 -0.21 23.04
N HIS A 86 -3.36 -0.63 21.79
CA HIS A 86 -4.59 -0.55 20.99
C HIS A 86 -4.60 -1.68 19.95
N ASN A 87 -5.68 -1.80 19.18
CA ASN A 87 -5.89 -2.89 18.21
C ASN A 87 -4.85 -2.96 17.06
N GLU A 88 -4.03 -1.92 16.89
CA GLU A 88 -3.02 -1.79 15.83
C GLU A 88 -1.58 -1.85 16.35
N THR A 89 -1.38 -1.94 17.67
CA THR A 89 -0.03 -1.90 18.27
C THR A 89 0.86 -3.00 17.68
N VAL A 90 0.35 -4.23 17.57
CA VAL A 90 1.12 -5.35 17.00
C VAL A 90 1.42 -5.12 15.52
N ASN A 91 0.47 -4.58 14.74
CA ASN A 91 0.71 -4.27 13.33
C ASN A 91 1.83 -3.23 13.20
N ILE A 92 1.80 -2.14 13.98
CA ILE A 92 2.87 -1.13 13.98
C ILE A 92 4.23 -1.76 14.30
N TYR A 93 4.35 -2.45 15.43
CA TYR A 93 5.66 -2.94 15.90
C TYR A 93 6.19 -4.15 15.12
N SER A 94 5.29 -5.01 14.60
CA SER A 94 5.69 -6.16 13.77
C SER A 94 6.29 -5.73 12.43
N HIS A 95 5.97 -4.53 11.93
CA HIS A 95 6.60 -3.96 10.74
C HIS A 95 7.77 -3.03 11.08
N LEU A 96 7.64 -2.19 12.12
CA LEU A 96 8.67 -1.21 12.51
C LEU A 96 9.98 -1.88 12.93
N VAL A 97 9.91 -2.89 13.82
CA VAL A 97 11.11 -3.51 14.38
C VAL A 97 11.95 -4.18 13.28
N PRO A 98 11.37 -4.99 12.37
CA PRO A 98 12.11 -5.50 11.22
C PRO A 98 12.60 -4.41 10.28
N ALA A 99 11.87 -3.30 10.08
CA ALA A 99 12.34 -2.20 9.24
C ALA A 99 13.64 -1.58 9.78
N VAL A 100 13.70 -1.31 11.09
CA VAL A 100 14.91 -0.82 11.76
C VAL A 100 16.03 -1.86 11.68
N PHE A 101 15.71 -3.13 11.90
CA PHE A 101 16.68 -4.22 11.77
C PHE A 101 17.27 -4.30 10.37
N PHE A 102 16.46 -4.29 9.31
CA PHE A 102 16.95 -4.36 7.93
C PHE A 102 17.76 -3.13 7.54
N LEU A 103 17.40 -1.95 8.02
CA LEU A 103 18.18 -0.73 7.79
C LEU A 103 19.58 -0.83 8.44
N ALA A 104 19.65 -1.33 9.67
CA ALA A 104 20.93 -1.59 10.34
C ALA A 104 21.70 -2.73 9.66
N ALA A 105 21.00 -3.78 9.24
CA ALA A 105 21.58 -4.92 8.54
C ALA A 105 22.22 -4.51 7.22
N GLU A 106 21.64 -3.56 6.48
CA GLU A 106 22.25 -3.04 5.26
C GLU A 106 23.62 -2.42 5.52
N GLY A 107 23.74 -1.56 6.54
CA GLY A 107 25.04 -0.99 6.91
C GLY A 107 26.08 -2.04 7.31
N MET A 108 25.66 -3.03 8.11
CA MET A 108 26.53 -4.15 8.53
C MET A 108 26.92 -5.04 7.34
N PHE A 109 25.98 -5.34 6.45
CA PHE A 109 26.20 -6.20 5.30
C PHE A 109 27.09 -5.53 4.26
N HIS A 110 26.92 -4.23 4.05
CA HIS A 110 27.81 -3.44 3.20
C HIS A 110 29.27 -3.52 3.67
N GLN A 111 29.51 -3.30 4.97
CA GLN A 111 30.85 -3.42 5.55
C GLN A 111 31.41 -4.84 5.44
N TYR A 112 30.57 -5.84 5.71
CA TYR A 112 30.95 -7.25 5.59
C TYR A 112 31.36 -7.61 4.17
N LEU A 113 30.60 -7.20 3.15
CA LEU A 113 30.92 -7.44 1.75
C LEU A 113 32.23 -6.79 1.34
N GLN A 114 32.46 -5.53 1.71
CA GLN A 114 33.70 -4.82 1.40
C GLN A 114 34.94 -5.52 1.95
N VAL A 115 34.88 -6.03 3.18
CA VAL A 115 36.01 -6.71 3.82
C VAL A 115 36.19 -8.12 3.28
N ARG A 116 35.10 -8.86 3.09
CA ARG A 116 35.15 -10.29 2.75
C ARG A 116 35.34 -10.56 1.26
N TYR A 117 34.83 -9.66 0.41
CA TYR A 117 34.81 -9.77 -1.04
C TYR A 117 35.29 -8.43 -1.67
N PRO A 118 36.57 -8.07 -1.51
CA PRO A 118 37.09 -6.80 -2.01
C PRO A 118 37.03 -6.66 -3.54
N GLU A 119 36.96 -7.78 -4.27
CA GLU A 119 36.82 -7.82 -5.73
C GLU A 119 35.36 -7.72 -6.22
N ALA A 120 34.39 -7.68 -5.31
CA ALA A 120 32.99 -7.55 -5.68
C ALA A 120 32.73 -6.20 -6.34
N THR A 121 31.97 -6.21 -7.43
CA THR A 121 31.71 -5.02 -8.22
C THR A 121 30.75 -4.07 -7.49
N LEU A 122 30.66 -2.83 -7.96
CA LEU A 122 29.64 -1.90 -7.47
C LEU A 122 28.22 -2.45 -7.68
N SER A 123 27.99 -3.19 -8.78
CA SER A 123 26.69 -3.80 -9.06
C SER A 123 26.34 -4.90 -8.06
N ASP A 124 27.32 -5.67 -7.60
CA ASP A 124 27.13 -6.68 -6.55
C ASP A 124 26.68 -6.02 -5.24
N HIS A 125 27.33 -4.93 -4.83
CA HIS A 125 26.91 -4.21 -3.63
C HIS A 125 25.53 -3.56 -3.79
N ALA A 126 25.28 -2.95 -4.96
CA ALA A 126 24.03 -2.27 -5.24
C ALA A 126 22.82 -3.21 -5.24
N ILE A 127 22.98 -4.48 -5.65
CA ILE A 127 21.86 -5.42 -5.70
C ILE A 127 21.40 -5.85 -4.30
N PHE A 128 22.34 -6.06 -3.38
CA PHE A 128 22.02 -6.40 -1.99
C PHE A 128 21.41 -5.20 -1.25
N ALA A 129 21.99 -4.01 -1.46
CA ALA A 129 21.43 -2.77 -0.95
C ALA A 129 20.01 -2.54 -1.46
N PHE A 130 19.78 -2.78 -2.75
CA PHE A 130 18.45 -2.67 -3.36
C PHE A 130 17.45 -3.62 -2.69
N PHE A 131 17.78 -4.90 -2.55
CA PHE A 131 16.94 -5.87 -1.84
C PHE A 131 16.58 -5.40 -0.41
N LEU A 132 17.58 -5.07 0.41
CA LEU A 132 17.35 -4.68 1.80
C LEU A 132 16.57 -3.36 1.92
N LEU A 133 16.87 -2.37 1.08
CA LEU A 133 16.15 -1.09 1.09
C LEU A 133 14.68 -1.25 0.65
N THR A 134 14.38 -2.12 -0.32
CA THR A 134 12.98 -2.39 -0.69
C THR A 134 12.19 -3.03 0.45
N ALA A 135 12.82 -3.89 1.27
CA ALA A 135 12.21 -4.41 2.50
C ALA A 135 11.96 -3.31 3.54
N VAL A 136 12.94 -2.43 3.77
CA VAL A 136 12.78 -1.26 4.65
C VAL A 136 11.62 -0.37 4.19
N ILE A 137 11.52 -0.10 2.88
CA ILE A 137 10.42 0.70 2.30
C ILE A 137 9.08 0.03 2.55
N CYS A 138 8.92 -1.25 2.21
CA CYS A 138 7.66 -1.97 2.42
C CYS A 138 7.20 -1.92 3.87
N LEU A 139 8.10 -2.27 4.80
CA LEU A 139 7.79 -2.31 6.22
C LEU A 139 7.55 -0.90 6.81
N GLY A 140 8.29 0.11 6.33
CA GLY A 140 8.09 1.50 6.72
C GLY A 140 6.75 2.07 6.25
N LEU A 141 6.34 1.76 5.01
CA LEU A 141 5.03 2.14 4.48
C LEU A 141 3.90 1.49 5.29
N SER A 142 4.02 0.20 5.60
CA SER A 142 3.06 -0.53 6.45
C SER A 142 2.98 0.05 7.87
N THR A 143 4.13 0.29 8.51
CA THR A 143 4.20 0.94 9.83
C THR A 143 3.49 2.29 9.81
N THR A 144 3.71 3.08 8.75
CA THR A 144 3.13 4.42 8.62
C THR A 144 1.61 4.33 8.40
N TYR A 145 1.14 3.38 7.60
CA TYR A 145 -0.29 3.12 7.44
C TYR A 145 -0.97 2.79 8.77
N HIS A 146 -0.50 1.76 9.47
CA HIS A 146 -1.09 1.37 10.75
C HIS A 146 -0.97 2.47 11.81
N THR A 147 0.06 3.32 11.74
CA THR A 147 0.16 4.51 12.59
C THR A 147 -0.93 5.54 12.28
N LEU A 148 -1.11 5.88 11.00
CA LEU A 148 -1.95 7.00 10.55
C LEU A 148 -3.39 6.63 10.18
N MET A 149 -3.77 5.35 10.23
CA MET A 149 -5.08 4.90 9.77
C MET A 149 -6.27 5.54 10.50
N ASN A 150 -6.09 5.98 11.76
CA ASN A 150 -7.15 6.67 12.53
C ASN A 150 -7.14 8.20 12.33
N HIS A 151 -6.33 8.74 11.42
CA HIS A 151 -6.23 10.19 11.21
C HIS A 151 -7.51 10.77 10.62
N SER A 152 -7.78 10.47 9.35
CA SER A 152 -8.97 10.88 8.60
C SER A 152 -9.14 9.92 7.42
N LEU A 153 -10.33 9.87 6.84
CA LEU A 153 -10.64 8.99 5.71
C LEU A 153 -9.59 9.13 4.57
N GLN A 154 -9.26 10.35 4.18
CA GLN A 154 -8.35 10.61 3.06
C GLN A 154 -6.92 10.15 3.36
N VAL A 155 -6.45 10.38 4.59
CA VAL A 155 -5.10 9.97 5.02
C VAL A 155 -5.03 8.44 5.11
N SER A 156 -6.05 7.81 5.70
CA SER A 156 -6.13 6.34 5.81
C SER A 156 -6.12 5.67 4.44
N GLU A 157 -6.96 6.14 3.50
CA GLU A 157 -7.00 5.58 2.15
C GLU A 157 -5.70 5.78 1.37
N LEU A 158 -5.06 6.95 1.50
CA LEU A 158 -3.79 7.22 0.83
C LEU A 158 -2.71 6.26 1.32
N TRP A 159 -2.54 6.15 2.64
CA TRP A 159 -1.50 5.30 3.20
C TRP A 159 -1.78 3.82 3.01
N LEU A 160 -3.04 3.39 2.96
CA LEU A 160 -3.40 2.03 2.57
C LEU A 160 -2.93 1.70 1.15
N ARG A 161 -3.10 2.63 0.21
CA ARG A 161 -2.63 2.44 -1.18
C ARG A 161 -1.10 2.40 -1.23
N LEU A 162 -0.42 3.24 -0.45
CA LEU A 162 1.04 3.24 -0.36
C LEU A 162 1.56 1.94 0.27
N ASP A 163 0.87 1.40 1.28
CA ASP A 163 1.21 0.10 1.88
C ASP A 163 1.13 -1.04 0.85
N PHE A 164 0.06 -1.07 0.03
CA PHE A 164 -0.02 -2.00 -1.10
C PHE A 164 1.11 -1.83 -2.13
N VAL A 165 1.52 -0.59 -2.41
CA VAL A 165 2.68 -0.32 -3.28
C VAL A 165 3.96 -0.87 -2.64
N GLY A 166 4.11 -0.74 -1.31
CA GLY A 166 5.23 -1.30 -0.55
C GLY A 166 5.43 -2.81 -0.80
N ILE A 167 4.35 -3.60 -0.76
CA ILE A 167 4.39 -5.04 -1.04
C ILE A 167 4.95 -5.33 -2.44
N ILE A 168 4.55 -4.54 -3.45
CA ILE A 168 5.06 -4.72 -4.82
C ILE A 168 6.50 -4.28 -4.95
N VAL A 169 6.90 -3.19 -4.28
CA VAL A 169 8.29 -2.72 -4.27
C VAL A 169 9.21 -3.78 -3.65
N LEU A 170 8.81 -4.41 -2.54
CA LEU A 170 9.53 -5.55 -1.96
C LEU A 170 9.59 -6.74 -2.93
N THR A 171 8.46 -7.13 -3.52
CA THR A 171 8.41 -8.22 -4.52
C THR A 171 9.36 -7.97 -5.69
N LEU A 172 9.41 -6.72 -6.18
CA LEU A 172 10.34 -6.32 -7.23
C LEU A 172 11.79 -6.40 -6.76
N GLY A 173 12.07 -5.95 -5.54
CA GLY A 173 13.36 -6.09 -4.84
C GLY A 173 13.88 -7.53 -4.85
N ASP A 174 13.05 -8.44 -4.35
CA ASP A 174 13.34 -9.87 -4.26
C ASP A 174 13.67 -10.47 -5.62
N PHE A 175 12.82 -10.21 -6.62
CA PHE A 175 13.01 -10.79 -7.95
C PHE A 175 14.18 -10.20 -8.70
N VAL A 176 14.33 -8.88 -8.74
CA VAL A 176 15.44 -8.24 -9.45
C VAL A 176 16.77 -8.73 -8.90
N SER A 177 16.86 -8.84 -7.56
CA SER A 177 18.07 -9.31 -6.88
C SER A 177 18.29 -10.80 -7.04
N GLY A 178 17.25 -11.63 -6.86
CA GLY A 178 17.35 -13.08 -7.07
C GLY A 178 17.72 -13.45 -8.50
N ILE A 179 17.09 -12.82 -9.50
CA ILE A 179 17.38 -13.02 -10.93
C ILE A 179 18.81 -12.60 -11.25
N TYR A 180 19.32 -11.51 -10.64
CA TYR A 180 20.71 -11.09 -10.80
C TYR A 180 21.68 -12.20 -10.39
N MET A 181 21.42 -12.81 -9.23
CA MET A 181 22.27 -13.89 -8.68
C MET A 181 22.16 -15.17 -9.50
N VAL A 182 20.94 -15.60 -9.86
CA VAL A 182 20.70 -16.83 -10.62
C VAL A 182 21.29 -16.75 -12.03
N PHE A 183 21.10 -15.63 -12.73
CA PHE A 183 21.57 -15.42 -14.10
C PHE A 183 22.76 -14.46 -14.16
N TYR A 184 23.65 -14.55 -13.17
CA TYR A 184 24.82 -13.67 -13.06
C TYR A 184 25.67 -13.67 -14.34
N CYS A 185 25.94 -14.87 -14.87
CA CYS A 185 26.71 -15.10 -16.10
C CYS A 185 25.89 -15.00 -17.40
N GLU A 186 24.56 -14.89 -17.34
CA GLU A 186 23.65 -14.97 -18.49
C GLU A 186 22.88 -13.65 -18.67
N PRO A 187 23.52 -12.59 -19.21
CA PRO A 187 22.97 -11.24 -19.20
C PRO A 187 21.68 -11.10 -20.03
N LEU A 188 21.50 -11.92 -21.08
CA LEU A 188 20.27 -11.91 -21.88
C LEU A 188 19.08 -12.43 -21.07
N LEU A 189 19.22 -13.59 -20.43
CA LEU A 189 18.17 -14.19 -19.60
C LEU A 189 17.81 -13.28 -18.43
N ARG A 190 18.81 -12.70 -17.77
CA ARG A 190 18.61 -11.71 -16.72
C ARG A 190 17.73 -10.54 -17.19
N ARG A 191 18.04 -9.93 -18.34
CA ARG A 191 17.25 -8.82 -18.90
C ARG A 191 15.81 -9.22 -19.24
N ILE A 192 15.61 -10.41 -19.79
CA ILE A 192 14.27 -10.94 -20.12
C ILE A 192 13.42 -11.06 -18.85
N TYR A 193 13.94 -11.73 -17.82
CA TYR A 193 13.19 -11.93 -16.58
C TYR A 193 13.01 -10.64 -15.77
N TRP A 194 13.98 -9.72 -15.79
CA TRP A 194 13.78 -8.38 -15.25
C TRP A 194 12.66 -7.62 -15.98
N GLY A 195 12.63 -7.66 -17.32
CA GLY A 195 11.56 -7.05 -18.11
C GLY A 195 10.19 -7.65 -17.77
N MET A 196 10.12 -8.96 -17.61
CA MET A 196 8.90 -9.66 -17.18
C MET A 196 8.41 -9.16 -15.81
N ILE A 197 9.25 -9.20 -14.78
CA ILE A 197 8.80 -8.85 -13.43
C ILE A 197 8.49 -7.35 -13.27
N ILE A 198 9.26 -6.47 -13.92
CA ILE A 198 8.97 -5.03 -13.93
C ILE A 198 7.60 -4.78 -14.58
N SER A 199 7.32 -5.43 -15.71
CA SER A 199 6.04 -5.28 -16.42
C SER A 199 4.87 -5.77 -15.56
N LEU A 200 4.98 -6.97 -14.97
CA LEU A 200 3.95 -7.53 -14.09
C LEU A 200 3.72 -6.64 -12.85
N SER A 201 4.80 -6.14 -12.24
CA SER A 201 4.73 -5.25 -11.07
C SER A 201 4.05 -3.92 -11.41
N CYS A 202 4.37 -3.33 -12.55
CA CYS A 202 3.72 -2.11 -13.03
C CYS A 202 2.21 -2.32 -13.24
N ILE A 203 1.82 -3.42 -13.88
CA ILE A 203 0.40 -3.76 -14.08
C ILE A 203 -0.30 -3.92 -12.72
N THR A 204 0.32 -4.65 -11.79
CA THR A 204 -0.24 -4.87 -10.46
C THR A 204 -0.37 -3.56 -9.68
N ILE A 205 0.64 -2.67 -9.69
CA ILE A 205 0.54 -1.34 -9.08
C ILE A 205 -0.62 -0.55 -9.69
N MET A 206 -0.75 -0.52 -11.01
CA MET A 206 -1.83 0.20 -11.69
C MET A 206 -3.21 -0.31 -11.28
N ILE A 207 -3.36 -1.61 -11.04
CA ILE A 207 -4.61 -2.19 -10.52
C ILE A 207 -4.84 -1.75 -9.07
N LEU A 208 -3.82 -1.83 -8.21
CA LEU A 208 -3.93 -1.60 -6.77
C LEU A 208 -4.19 -0.14 -6.41
N VAL A 209 -3.61 0.81 -7.15
CA VAL A 209 -3.79 2.25 -6.89
C VAL A 209 -5.06 2.81 -7.53
N ASN A 210 -5.71 2.05 -8.42
CA ASN A 210 -6.91 2.50 -9.11
C ASN A 210 -8.11 2.51 -8.13
N PRO A 211 -8.80 3.65 -7.97
CA PRO A 211 -9.98 3.76 -7.11
C PRO A 211 -11.11 2.77 -7.44
N LYS A 212 -11.21 2.32 -8.69
CA LYS A 212 -12.23 1.36 -9.14
C LYS A 212 -12.14 0.00 -8.46
N PHE A 213 -10.92 -0.43 -8.10
CA PHE A 213 -10.66 -1.75 -7.53
C PHE A 213 -10.50 -1.70 -6.00
N GLN A 214 -11.09 -0.70 -5.34
CA GLN A 214 -11.06 -0.53 -3.88
C GLN A 214 -12.27 -1.17 -3.19
N GLY A 215 -12.18 -1.31 -1.86
CA GLY A 215 -13.25 -1.87 -1.04
C GLY A 215 -13.25 -3.40 -0.92
N PRO A 216 -14.19 -3.97 -0.13
CA PRO A 216 -14.20 -5.38 0.24
C PRO A 216 -14.46 -6.33 -0.94
N CYS A 217 -15.32 -5.95 -1.89
CA CYS A 217 -15.67 -6.81 -3.03
C CYS A 217 -14.49 -7.10 -3.97
N TRP A 218 -13.52 -6.18 -4.05
CA TRP A 218 -12.31 -6.34 -4.87
C TRP A 218 -11.12 -6.93 -4.09
N ARG A 219 -11.26 -7.24 -2.80
CA ARG A 219 -10.19 -7.76 -1.94
C ARG A 219 -9.54 -9.01 -2.54
N THR A 220 -10.36 -10.00 -2.92
CA THR A 220 -9.88 -11.26 -3.52
C THR A 220 -9.17 -11.03 -4.85
N PHE A 221 -9.67 -10.11 -5.67
CA PHE A 221 -9.03 -9.76 -6.94
C PHE A 221 -7.65 -9.14 -6.72
N ARG A 222 -7.52 -8.17 -5.80
CA ARG A 222 -6.22 -7.58 -5.41
C ARG A 222 -5.26 -8.63 -4.86
N VAL A 223 -5.72 -9.51 -3.97
CA VAL A 223 -4.91 -10.64 -3.46
C VAL A 223 -4.44 -11.54 -4.61
N GLY A 224 -5.32 -11.84 -5.56
CA GLY A 224 -4.98 -12.62 -6.75
C GLY A 224 -3.88 -11.99 -7.61
N THR A 225 -3.85 -10.66 -7.75
CA THR A 225 -2.77 -9.99 -8.51
C THR A 225 -1.43 -10.05 -7.78
N PHE A 226 -1.40 -9.86 -6.45
CA PHE A 226 -0.20 -10.06 -5.64
C PHE A 226 0.34 -11.49 -5.77
N VAL A 227 -0.53 -12.47 -5.55
CA VAL A 227 -0.18 -13.90 -5.63
C VAL A 227 0.30 -14.26 -7.04
N GLY A 228 -0.38 -13.79 -8.08
CA GLY A 228 0.02 -14.03 -9.47
C GLY A 228 1.41 -13.46 -9.78
N THR A 229 1.69 -12.23 -9.36
CA THR A 229 3.02 -11.62 -9.50
C THR A 229 4.08 -12.43 -8.74
N GLY A 230 3.81 -12.85 -7.50
CA GLY A 230 4.72 -13.70 -6.72
C GLY A 230 4.97 -15.07 -7.36
N LEU A 231 3.92 -15.75 -7.82
CA LEU A 231 4.03 -17.06 -8.47
C LEU A 231 4.80 -17.01 -9.80
N SER A 232 4.84 -15.85 -10.47
CA SER A 232 5.66 -15.67 -11.68
C SER A 232 7.15 -15.96 -11.44
N GLY A 233 7.59 -15.87 -10.18
CA GLY A 233 8.94 -16.22 -9.72
C GLY A 233 9.38 -17.66 -9.97
N PHE A 234 8.43 -18.60 -10.08
CA PHE A 234 8.78 -19.98 -10.39
C PHE A 234 9.42 -20.13 -11.76
N ALA A 235 9.08 -19.28 -12.74
CA ALA A 235 9.65 -19.34 -14.09
C ALA A 235 11.18 -19.12 -14.13
N PRO A 236 11.74 -18.01 -13.58
CA PRO A 236 13.19 -17.83 -13.54
C PRO A 236 13.89 -18.85 -12.63
N LEU A 237 13.26 -19.31 -11.54
CA LEU A 237 13.85 -20.31 -10.65
C LEU A 237 14.00 -21.68 -11.35
N ILE A 238 12.93 -22.17 -11.97
CA ILE A 238 12.96 -23.45 -12.70
C ILE A 238 13.97 -23.38 -13.85
N HIS A 239 13.95 -22.31 -14.65
CA HIS A 239 14.92 -22.15 -15.74
C HIS A 239 16.36 -22.08 -15.22
N GLY A 240 16.62 -21.32 -14.15
CA GLY A 240 17.95 -21.23 -13.54
C GLY A 240 18.48 -22.59 -13.10
N THR A 241 17.67 -23.37 -12.37
CA THR A 241 18.06 -24.71 -11.91
C THR A 241 18.29 -25.69 -13.06
N ALA A 242 17.45 -25.67 -14.09
CA ALA A 242 17.61 -26.51 -15.27
C ALA A 242 18.90 -26.18 -16.05
N SER A 243 19.22 -24.89 -16.20
CA SER A 243 20.43 -24.44 -16.88
C SER A 243 21.72 -24.77 -16.13
N MET A 244 21.67 -24.85 -14.79
CA MET A 244 22.80 -25.28 -13.96
C MET A 244 23.01 -26.79 -13.95
N ALA A 245 21.95 -27.58 -14.21
CA ALA A 245 22.00 -29.04 -14.21
C ALA A 245 22.55 -29.65 -15.52
N LEU A 246 22.73 -28.84 -16.57
CA LEU A 246 23.29 -29.29 -17.84
C LEU A 246 24.83 -29.07 -17.84
N PRO A 247 25.63 -30.08 -18.21
CA PRO A 247 27.06 -29.88 -18.39
C PRO A 247 27.30 -28.87 -19.52
N LYS A 248 28.13 -27.85 -19.25
CA LYS A 248 28.58 -26.87 -20.25
C LYS A 248 29.63 -27.48 -21.17
#